data_AF-A0A3M5WQ61-F1
#
_entry.id   AF-A0A3M5WQ61-F1
#
_cell.length_a   1.000
_cell.length_b   1.000
_cell.length_c   1.000
_cell.angle_alpha   90.00
_cell.angle_beta   90.00
_cell.angle_gamma   90.00
#
_symmetry.space_group_name_H-M   'P 1'
#
loop_
_entity.id
_entity.type
_entity.pdbx_description
1 polymer ?
#
loop_
_entity_poly.entity_id
_entity_poly.type
_entity_poly.pdbx_seq_one_letter_code
_entity_poly.pdbx_strand_id
1 'polypeptide(L)'
;MATAAEYDRRQGLIISALKQELLTVDRYIAEAQEKHKGIERDALWLSQTVLEEKWNEAAKTLFDVGGRLWANYNLLGIDQVSLLKLAVPQAGESVGNWTWHELSDRARSHSGQDLLQLNNISIPQQAALVSQLEQRKDESSEQHGADVVEVWLKK
;
A
#
# COMPACT_ATOMS: atom_id res chain seq x y z
N MET A 1 13.28 74.29 -26.39
CA MET A 1 14.00 74.09 -25.11
C MET A 1 13.09 73.52 -24.03
N ALA A 2 11.93 74.14 -23.70
CA ALA A 2 11.03 73.65 -22.64
C ALA A 2 10.40 72.25 -22.88
N THR A 3 10.12 71.87 -24.13
CA THR A 3 9.52 70.57 -24.49
C THR A 3 10.45 69.37 -24.26
N ALA A 4 11.76 69.55 -24.45
CA ALA A 4 12.75 68.48 -24.20
C ALA A 4 12.93 68.23 -22.70
N ALA A 5 12.92 69.30 -21.87
CA ALA A 5 13.02 69.20 -20.42
C ALA A 5 11.79 68.53 -19.78
N GLU A 6 10.58 68.85 -20.27
CA GLU A 6 9.35 68.21 -19.80
C GLU A 6 9.28 66.72 -20.20
N TYR A 7 9.78 66.38 -21.40
CA TYR A 7 9.89 65.00 -21.85
C TYR A 7 10.83 64.18 -20.95
N ASP A 8 12.02 64.70 -20.67
CA ASP A 8 13.01 64.07 -19.79
C ASP A 8 12.47 63.88 -18.36
N ARG A 9 11.74 64.88 -17.83
CA ARG A 9 11.07 64.77 -16.53
C ARG A 9 10.04 63.64 -16.51
N ARG A 10 9.20 63.53 -17.54
CA ARG A 10 8.18 62.46 -17.62
C ARG A 10 8.81 61.09 -17.77
N GLN A 11 9.87 60.98 -18.57
CA GLN A 11 10.63 59.73 -18.71
C GLN A 11 11.24 59.32 -17.37
N GLY A 12 11.84 60.26 -16.63
CA GLY A 12 12.37 60.00 -15.30
C GLY A 12 11.31 59.47 -14.32
N LEU A 13 10.11 60.07 -14.33
CA LEU A 13 8.99 59.61 -13.50
C LEU A 13 8.50 58.22 -13.88
N ILE A 14 8.37 57.92 -15.17
CA ILE A 14 7.96 56.59 -15.67
C ILE A 14 9.00 55.53 -15.27
N ILE A 15 10.28 55.81 -15.47
CA ILE A 15 11.37 54.89 -15.09
C ILE A 15 11.36 54.64 -13.58
N SER A 16 11.14 55.69 -12.77
CA SER A 16 11.05 55.54 -11.32
C SER A 16 9.85 54.69 -10.89
N ALA A 17 8.68 54.93 -11.50
CA ALA A 17 7.47 54.16 -11.21
C ALA A 17 7.65 52.67 -11.58
N LEU A 18 8.18 52.38 -12.78
CA LEU A 18 8.44 51.00 -13.23
C LEU A 18 9.47 50.29 -12.34
N LYS A 19 10.51 50.98 -11.87
CA LYS A 19 11.46 50.41 -10.91
C LYS A 19 10.79 50.05 -9.59
N GLN A 20 9.89 50.90 -9.10
CA GLN A 20 9.14 50.62 -7.86
C GLN A 20 8.15 49.47 -8.04
N GLU A 21 7.49 49.37 -9.19
CA GLU A 21 6.64 48.22 -9.52
C GLU A 21 7.44 46.92 -9.60
N LEU A 22 8.61 46.92 -10.26
CA LEU A 22 9.48 45.75 -10.32
C LEU A 22 9.91 45.28 -8.93
N LEU A 23 10.36 46.20 -8.06
CA LEU A 23 10.71 45.88 -6.67
C LEU A 23 9.53 45.29 -5.90
N THR A 24 8.31 45.77 -6.16
CA THR A 24 7.10 45.27 -5.52
C THR A 24 6.75 43.87 -6.00
N VAL A 25 6.88 43.62 -7.30
CA VAL A 25 6.68 42.30 -7.91
C VAL A 25 7.71 41.31 -7.38
N ASP A 26 8.98 41.67 -7.32
CA ASP A 26 10.06 40.82 -6.78
C ASP A 26 9.78 40.41 -5.32
N ARG A 27 9.29 41.36 -4.51
CA ARG A 27 8.85 41.06 -3.14
C ARG A 27 7.70 40.06 -3.12
N TYR A 28 6.68 40.23 -3.95
CA TYR A 28 5.55 39.29 -4.01
C TYR A 28 5.96 37.91 -4.52
N ILE A 29 6.91 37.81 -5.44
CA ILE A 29 7.47 36.53 -5.89
C ILE A 29 8.16 35.82 -4.72
N ALA A 30 8.98 36.53 -3.95
CA ALA A 30 9.67 35.96 -2.79
C ALA A 30 8.66 35.47 -1.72
N GLU A 31 7.63 36.26 -1.42
CA GLU A 31 6.57 35.88 -0.48
C GLU A 31 5.78 34.66 -0.96
N ALA A 32 5.45 34.58 -2.25
CA ALA A 32 4.73 33.46 -2.83
C ALA A 32 5.57 32.17 -2.78
N GLN A 33 6.87 32.26 -3.08
CA GLN A 33 7.80 31.13 -2.99
C GLN A 33 7.93 30.61 -1.56
N GLU A 34 8.00 31.50 -0.56
CA GLU A 34 8.09 31.07 0.83
C GLU A 34 6.80 30.39 1.29
N LYS A 35 5.64 30.93 0.93
CA LYS A 35 4.34 30.29 1.19
C LYS A 35 4.22 28.92 0.53
N HIS A 36 4.66 28.80 -0.73
CA HIS A 36 4.65 27.52 -1.43
C HIS A 36 5.51 26.48 -0.71
N LYS A 37 6.73 26.83 -0.28
CA LYS A 37 7.59 25.94 0.50
C LYS A 37 6.96 25.53 1.84
N GLY A 38 6.21 26.42 2.47
CA GLY A 38 5.44 26.11 3.68
C GLY A 38 4.38 25.05 3.40
N ILE A 39 3.54 25.27 2.39
CA ILE A 39 2.47 24.34 1.99
C ILE A 39 3.04 22.97 1.58
N GLU A 40 4.15 22.95 0.85
CA GLU A 40 4.81 21.70 0.44
C GLU A 40 5.29 20.90 1.66
N ARG A 41 5.87 21.57 2.66
CA ARG A 41 6.24 20.91 3.93
C ARG A 41 5.03 20.38 4.68
N ASP A 42 3.96 21.15 4.77
CA ASP A 42 2.72 20.72 5.43
C ASP A 42 2.11 19.51 4.71
N ALA A 43 2.10 19.52 3.37
CA ALA A 43 1.63 18.39 2.57
C ALA A 43 2.49 17.14 2.78
N LEU A 44 3.83 17.30 2.85
CA LEU A 44 4.73 16.20 3.17
C LEU A 44 4.46 15.62 4.57
N TRP A 45 4.26 16.47 5.57
CA TRP A 45 3.95 16.04 6.94
C TRP A 45 2.64 15.23 6.98
N LEU A 46 1.58 15.73 6.34
CA LEU A 46 0.31 15.01 6.23
C LEU A 46 0.47 13.67 5.50
N SER A 47 1.25 13.66 4.41
CA SER A 47 1.51 12.44 3.65
C SER A 47 2.27 11.41 4.48
N GLN A 48 3.21 11.84 5.32
CA GLN A 48 3.95 10.99 6.23
C GLN A 48 2.99 10.33 7.23
N THR A 49 2.15 11.11 7.92
CA THR A 49 1.20 10.56 8.90
C THR A 49 0.28 9.51 8.28
N VAL A 50 -0.27 9.79 7.09
CA VAL A 50 -1.13 8.83 6.37
C VAL A 50 -0.36 7.56 6.00
N LEU A 51 0.91 7.67 5.61
CA LEU A 51 1.74 6.51 5.28
C LEU A 51 2.10 5.68 6.52
N GLU A 52 2.37 6.32 7.66
CA GLU A 52 2.62 5.64 8.94
C GLU A 52 1.40 4.83 9.41
N GLU A 53 0.19 5.40 9.28
CA GLU A 53 -1.07 4.69 9.56
C GLU A 53 -1.26 3.49 8.62
N LYS A 54 -1.09 3.70 7.30
CA LYS A 54 -1.21 2.62 6.31
C LYS A 54 -0.17 1.52 6.52
N TRP A 55 1.04 1.87 6.92
CA TRP A 55 2.09 0.93 7.27
C TRP A 55 1.66 0.06 8.45
N ASN A 56 1.14 0.69 9.51
CA ASN A 56 0.67 -0.01 10.70
C ASN A 56 -0.53 -0.93 10.40
N GLU A 57 -1.48 -0.51 9.57
CA GLU A 57 -2.61 -1.35 9.15
C GLU A 57 -2.15 -2.54 8.28
N ALA A 58 -1.24 -2.31 7.32
CA ALA A 58 -0.66 -3.38 6.54
C ALA A 58 0.07 -4.40 7.41
N ALA A 59 0.81 -3.94 8.44
CA ALA A 59 1.43 -4.81 9.42
C ALA A 59 0.38 -5.64 10.18
N LYS A 60 -0.72 -5.04 10.66
CA LYS A 60 -1.79 -5.80 11.33
C LYS A 60 -2.38 -6.88 10.43
N THR A 61 -2.67 -6.57 9.17
CA THR A 61 -3.20 -7.56 8.21
C THR A 61 -2.20 -8.69 7.96
N LEU A 62 -0.91 -8.36 7.78
CA LEU A 62 0.15 -9.35 7.62
C LEU A 62 0.22 -10.29 8.84
N PHE A 63 0.09 -9.75 10.05
CA PHE A 63 0.15 -10.55 11.27
C PHE A 63 -1.13 -11.37 11.52
N ASP A 64 -2.31 -10.94 11.06
CA ASP A 64 -3.52 -11.79 11.07
C ASP A 64 -3.35 -13.01 10.16
N VAL A 65 -2.96 -12.77 8.91
CA VAL A 65 -2.71 -13.84 7.94
C VAL A 65 -1.55 -14.74 8.39
N GLY A 66 -0.49 -14.16 8.92
CA GLY A 66 0.65 -14.87 9.48
C GLY A 66 0.28 -15.73 10.69
N GLY A 67 -0.61 -15.25 11.57
CA GLY A 67 -1.14 -16.02 12.70
C GLY A 67 -1.96 -17.23 12.25
N ARG A 68 -2.80 -17.07 11.21
CA ARG A 68 -3.53 -18.19 10.59
C ARG A 68 -2.58 -19.22 9.96
N LEU A 69 -1.56 -18.76 9.25
CA LEU A 69 -0.54 -19.63 8.66
C LEU A 69 0.23 -20.39 9.74
N TRP A 70 0.59 -19.72 10.83
CA TRP A 70 1.23 -20.34 11.98
C TRP A 70 0.35 -21.44 12.59
N ALA A 71 -0.93 -21.14 12.82
CA ALA A 71 -1.89 -22.13 13.33
C ALA A 71 -1.98 -23.35 12.41
N ASN A 72 -1.96 -23.15 11.09
CA ASN A 72 -1.94 -24.23 10.12
C ASN A 72 -0.66 -25.08 10.21
N TYR A 73 0.52 -24.44 10.29
CA TYR A 73 1.78 -25.16 10.48
C TYR A 73 1.78 -25.99 11.77
N ASN A 74 1.26 -25.46 12.87
CA ASN A 74 1.10 -26.22 14.11
C ASN A 74 0.24 -27.48 13.92
N LEU A 75 -0.89 -27.36 13.22
CA LEU A 75 -1.79 -28.49 12.96
C LEU A 75 -1.17 -29.54 12.02
N LEU A 76 -0.33 -29.11 11.08
CA LEU A 76 0.38 -29.99 10.14
C LEU A 76 1.71 -30.53 10.67
N GLY A 77 2.15 -30.10 11.86
CA GLY A 77 3.46 -30.47 12.41
C GLY A 77 4.65 -29.88 11.62
N ILE A 78 4.43 -28.77 10.90
CA ILE A 78 5.46 -28.08 10.11
C ILE A 78 6.18 -27.05 10.99
N ASP A 79 7.51 -26.97 10.83
CA ASP A 79 8.36 -26.03 11.54
C ASP A 79 8.12 -24.55 11.11
N GLN A 80 8.18 -23.63 12.07
CA GLN A 80 7.81 -22.21 11.91
C GLN A 80 9.00 -21.24 11.86
N VAL A 81 10.23 -21.74 11.68
CA VAL A 81 11.48 -20.94 11.76
C VAL A 81 11.49 -19.71 10.85
N SER A 82 10.78 -19.73 9.71
CA SER A 82 10.66 -18.56 8.83
C SER A 82 9.83 -17.42 9.45
N LEU A 83 8.75 -17.74 10.18
CA LEU A 83 7.85 -16.76 10.80
C LEU A 83 8.42 -16.19 12.10
N LEU A 84 9.28 -16.94 12.79
CA LEU A 84 9.98 -16.49 14.01
C LEU A 84 10.86 -15.26 13.79
N LYS A 85 11.32 -15.03 12.55
CA LYS A 85 12.17 -13.88 12.19
C LYS A 85 11.37 -12.62 11.87
N LEU A 86 10.03 -12.69 11.82
CA LEU A 86 9.20 -11.55 11.46
C LEU A 86 9.18 -10.52 12.59
N ALA A 87 9.73 -9.34 12.29
CA ALA A 87 9.66 -8.15 13.14
C ALA A 87 9.34 -6.94 12.25
N VAL A 88 8.21 -6.28 12.51
CA VAL A 88 7.77 -5.10 11.77
C VAL A 88 7.66 -3.93 12.75
N PRO A 89 8.41 -2.83 12.56
CA PRO A 89 8.33 -1.68 13.46
C PRO A 89 6.97 -1.01 13.36
N GLN A 90 6.45 -0.54 14.48
CA GLN A 90 5.34 0.41 14.47
C GLN A 90 5.87 1.78 14.04
N ALA A 91 5.14 2.44 13.15
CA ALA A 91 5.47 3.78 12.68
C ALA A 91 4.64 4.84 13.42
N GLY A 92 5.18 6.04 13.59
CA GLY A 92 4.56 7.16 14.32
C GLY A 92 4.95 7.21 15.81
N GLU A 93 4.07 7.77 16.64
CA GLU A 93 4.30 7.95 18.09
C GLU A 93 4.25 6.66 18.91
N SER A 94 3.80 5.55 18.31
CA SER A 94 3.76 4.25 18.97
C SER A 94 5.15 3.62 19.03
N VAL A 95 5.70 3.52 20.25
CA VAL A 95 6.97 2.85 20.49
C VAL A 95 6.71 1.35 20.62
N GLY A 96 6.94 0.59 19.56
CA GLY A 96 6.76 -0.85 19.57
C GLY A 96 7.18 -1.56 18.27
N ASN A 97 7.32 -2.88 18.36
CA ASN A 97 7.50 -3.75 17.20
C ASN A 97 6.40 -4.81 17.22
N TRP A 98 5.77 -5.04 16.07
CA TRP A 98 5.02 -6.26 15.82
C TRP A 98 6.04 -7.40 15.69
N THR A 99 6.03 -8.36 16.62
CA THR A 99 7.00 -9.47 16.64
C THR A 99 6.31 -10.81 16.59
N TRP A 100 7.06 -11.88 16.35
CA TRP A 100 6.56 -13.26 16.32
C TRP A 100 5.70 -13.66 17.53
N HIS A 101 5.87 -13.03 18.70
CA HIS A 101 5.00 -13.26 19.87
C HIS A 101 3.54 -12.95 19.53
N GLU A 102 3.29 -11.86 18.83
CA GLU A 102 1.95 -11.44 18.40
C GLU A 102 1.35 -12.45 17.41
N LEU A 103 2.17 -13.04 16.52
CA LEU A 103 1.72 -14.11 15.63
C LEU A 103 1.28 -15.34 16.42
N SER A 104 2.11 -15.76 17.37
CA SER A 104 1.82 -16.91 18.24
C SER A 104 0.56 -16.68 19.06
N ASP A 105 0.37 -15.48 19.62
CA ASP A 105 -0.81 -15.15 20.43
C ASP A 105 -2.10 -15.12 19.58
N ARG A 106 -2.04 -14.57 18.37
CA ARG A 106 -3.16 -14.60 17.42
C ARG A 106 -3.46 -16.00 16.92
N ALA A 107 -2.43 -16.80 16.63
CA ALA A 107 -2.57 -18.19 16.19
C ALA A 107 -3.36 -19.03 17.20
N ARG A 108 -3.20 -18.79 18.51
CA ARG A 108 -3.96 -19.48 19.57
C ARG A 108 -5.45 -19.16 19.55
N SER A 109 -5.86 -18.07 18.92
CA SER A 109 -7.26 -17.64 18.79
C SER A 109 -7.96 -18.25 17.57
N HIS A 110 -7.26 -18.98 16.71
CA HIS A 110 -7.85 -19.59 15.51
C HIS A 110 -8.06 -21.10 15.70
N SER A 111 -9.29 -21.57 15.51
CA SER A 111 -9.59 -23.00 15.47
C SER A 111 -9.40 -23.57 14.05
N GLY A 112 -9.27 -24.90 13.94
CA GLY A 112 -9.18 -25.57 12.63
C GLY A 112 -10.37 -25.27 11.72
N GLN A 113 -11.56 -25.03 12.28
CA GLN A 113 -12.77 -24.65 11.52
C GLN A 113 -12.67 -23.21 10.97
N ASP A 114 -12.05 -22.28 11.72
CA ASP A 114 -11.83 -20.89 11.28
C ASP A 114 -10.81 -20.80 10.14
N LEU A 115 -9.85 -21.73 10.10
CA LEU A 115 -8.84 -21.81 9.06
C LEU A 115 -9.37 -22.39 7.74
N LEU A 116 -10.42 -23.21 7.79
CA LEU A 116 -11.03 -23.81 6.60
C LEU A 116 -12.00 -22.85 5.87
N GLN A 117 -12.49 -21.81 6.56
CA GLN A 117 -13.30 -20.74 5.95
C GLN A 117 -12.41 -19.67 5.28
N LEU A 118 -11.56 -20.09 4.33
CA LEU A 118 -10.62 -19.23 3.58
C LEU A 118 -11.31 -18.19 2.67
N ASN A 119 -12.64 -18.23 2.54
CA ASN A 119 -13.44 -17.48 1.56
C ASN A 119 -13.41 -15.95 1.67
N ASN A 120 -12.74 -15.37 2.67
CA ASN A 120 -12.61 -13.92 2.81
C ASN A 120 -11.24 -13.37 2.38
N ILE A 121 -10.28 -14.22 2.00
CA ILE A 121 -8.99 -13.78 1.47
C ILE A 121 -9.01 -14.00 -0.04
N SER A 122 -9.50 -13.01 -0.79
CA SER A 122 -9.41 -13.03 -2.26
C SER A 122 -7.94 -12.99 -2.68
N ILE A 123 -7.33 -14.17 -2.81
CA ILE A 123 -6.04 -14.32 -3.50
C ILE A 123 -6.36 -14.56 -4.98
N PRO A 124 -5.97 -13.68 -5.91
CA PRO A 124 -6.20 -13.89 -7.35
C PRO A 124 -5.67 -15.24 -7.86
N GLN A 125 -4.62 -15.77 -7.23
CA GLN A 125 -4.03 -17.07 -7.55
C GLN A 125 -4.83 -18.28 -7.03
N GLN A 126 -5.63 -18.15 -5.98
CA GLN A 126 -6.47 -19.26 -5.51
C GLN A 126 -7.61 -19.57 -6.49
N ALA A 127 -8.23 -18.53 -7.07
CA ALA A 127 -9.25 -18.73 -8.11
C ALA A 127 -8.67 -19.52 -9.30
N ALA A 128 -7.45 -19.21 -9.72
CA ALA A 128 -6.77 -19.94 -10.80
C ALA A 128 -6.40 -21.39 -10.42
N LEU A 129 -5.95 -21.63 -9.18
CA LEU A 129 -5.61 -22.98 -8.70
C LEU A 129 -6.84 -23.87 -8.50
N VAL A 130 -7.94 -23.31 -8.00
CA VAL A 130 -9.22 -24.02 -7.82
C VAL A 130 -9.78 -24.42 -9.19
N SER A 131 -9.79 -23.52 -10.16
CA SER A 131 -10.22 -23.85 -11.53
C SER A 131 -9.35 -24.93 -12.17
N GLN A 132 -8.02 -24.91 -11.98
CA GLN A 132 -7.14 -25.97 -12.48
C GLN A 132 -7.35 -27.33 -11.81
N LEU A 133 -7.76 -27.33 -10.54
CA LEU A 133 -7.97 -28.57 -9.77
C LEU A 133 -9.33 -29.19 -10.07
N GLU A 134 -10.37 -28.39 -10.27
CA GLU A 134 -11.68 -28.82 -10.76
C GLU A 134 -11.57 -29.38 -12.18
N GLN A 135 -10.87 -28.69 -13.08
CA GLN A 135 -10.70 -29.12 -14.47
C GLN A 135 -9.94 -30.46 -14.57
N ARG A 136 -8.91 -30.67 -13.73
CA ARG A 136 -8.20 -31.96 -13.67
C ARG A 136 -9.04 -33.10 -13.09
N LYS A 137 -10.03 -32.79 -12.25
CA LYS A 137 -10.93 -33.78 -11.65
C LYS A 137 -12.02 -34.20 -12.63
N ASP A 138 -12.52 -33.28 -13.46
CA ASP A 138 -13.48 -33.56 -14.51
C ASP A 138 -12.87 -34.41 -15.64
N GLU A 139 -11.64 -34.09 -16.08
CA GLU A 139 -10.91 -34.89 -17.08
C GLU A 139 -10.63 -36.32 -16.61
N SER A 140 -10.25 -36.49 -15.34
CA SER A 140 -10.02 -37.81 -14.73
C SER A 140 -11.31 -38.64 -14.62
N SER A 141 -12.45 -37.97 -14.40
CA SER A 141 -13.77 -38.59 -14.30
C SER A 141 -14.31 -39.03 -15.66
N GLU A 142 -14.04 -38.25 -16.72
CA GLU A 142 -14.39 -38.60 -18.10
C GLU A 142 -13.55 -39.77 -18.63
N GLN A 143 -12.25 -39.82 -18.31
CA GLN A 143 -11.39 -40.95 -18.70
C GLN A 143 -11.77 -42.27 -18.01
N HIS A 144 -12.18 -42.24 -16.74
CA HIS A 144 -12.70 -43.44 -16.07
C HIS A 144 -14.09 -43.85 -16.58
N GLY A 145 -14.93 -42.90 -16.99
CA GLY A 145 -16.23 -43.18 -17.60
C GLY A 145 -16.12 -43.82 -18.99
N ALA A 146 -15.21 -43.33 -19.82
CA ALA A 146 -14.99 -43.85 -21.18
C ALA A 146 -14.38 -45.26 -21.18
N ASP A 147 -13.43 -45.53 -20.29
CA ASP A 147 -12.74 -46.84 -20.19
C ASP A 147 -13.69 -47.93 -19.65
N VAL A 148 -14.60 -47.58 -18.74
CA VAL A 148 -15.65 -48.50 -18.29
C VAL A 148 -16.67 -48.79 -19.41
N VAL A 149 -17.06 -47.79 -20.21
CA VAL A 149 -18.05 -48.01 -21.28
C VAL A 149 -17.47 -48.82 -22.46
N GLU A 150 -16.20 -48.65 -22.83
CA GLU A 150 -15.55 -49.49 -23.85
C GLU A 150 -15.43 -50.96 -23.42
N VAL A 151 -15.18 -51.24 -22.14
CA VAL A 151 -15.09 -52.62 -21.62
C VAL A 151 -16.45 -53.34 -21.66
N TRP A 152 -17.57 -52.63 -21.53
CA TRP A 152 -18.91 -53.23 -21.57
C TRP A 152 -19.48 -53.42 -22.98
N LEU A 153 -18.99 -52.70 -24.00
CA LEU A 153 -19.45 -52.79 -25.39
C LEU A 153 -18.75 -53.90 -26.22
N LYS A 154 -17.78 -54.61 -25.63
CA LYS A 154 -16.97 -55.64 -26.31
C LYS A 154 -17.29 -57.10 -25.95
N LYS A 155 -18.46 -57.36 -25.33
CA LYS A 155 -18.90 -58.70 -24.94
C LYS A 155 -20.22 -59.06 -25.60
#